data_AF-A0A9Q3CF77-F1
#
_entry.id   AF-A0A9Q3CF77-F1
#
_cell.length_a   1.000
_cell.length_b   1.000
_cell.length_c   1.000
_cell.angle_alpha   90.00
_cell.angle_beta   90.00
_cell.angle_gamma   90.00
#
_symmetry.space_group_name_H-M   'P 1'
#
loop_
_entity.id
_entity.type
_entity.pdbx_description
1 polymer ?
#
loop_
_entity_poly.entity_id
_entity_poly.type
_entity_poly.pdbx_seq_one_letter_code
_entity_poly.pdbx_strand_id
1 'polypeptide(L)'
;MPADSTPTVINKWKKTSCNAVSFISSNIDPSVFIEVVDDETMEDAHLLWDKINEQYTSKTLRTCGHVVMNWVAIAYNANLEEFIKKFCHSLVDIALVNIKIPPDVLSYMILGKLCNHTSMYHLADSVAMSTKETENPPNTLN
;
A
#
# COMPACT_ATOMS: atom_id res chain seq x y z
N MET A 1 1.07 -37.57 7.87
CA MET A 1 0.12 -38.20 6.91
C MET A 1 0.46 -37.61 5.54
N PRO A 2 1.21 -38.29 4.66
CA PRO A 2 1.54 -37.69 3.37
C PRO A 2 0.33 -37.81 2.43
N ALA A 3 0.00 -36.71 1.76
CA ALA A 3 -1.05 -36.66 0.76
C ALA A 3 -0.73 -37.64 -0.38
N ASP A 4 -1.73 -38.43 -0.75
CA ASP A 4 -1.68 -39.39 -1.85
C ASP A 4 -1.63 -38.65 -3.20
N SER A 5 -0.42 -38.25 -3.61
CA SER A 5 -0.20 -37.56 -4.89
C SER A 5 -0.01 -38.58 -6.01
N THR A 6 -1.12 -39.07 -6.54
CA THR A 6 -1.13 -39.92 -7.73
C THR A 6 -0.63 -39.15 -8.98
N PRO A 7 0.04 -39.81 -9.95
CA PRO A 7 0.67 -39.16 -11.11
C PRO A 7 -0.27 -38.27 -11.93
N THR A 8 -1.55 -38.63 -11.99
CA THR A 8 -2.61 -37.90 -12.69
C THR A 8 -2.86 -36.51 -12.10
N VAL A 9 -2.75 -36.39 -10.77
CA VAL A 9 -2.94 -35.11 -10.06
C VAL A 9 -1.75 -34.20 -10.32
N ILE A 10 -0.52 -34.72 -10.22
CA ILE A 10 0.72 -33.96 -10.48
C ILE A 10 0.74 -33.37 -11.89
N ASN A 11 0.36 -34.18 -12.90
CA ASN A 11 0.33 -33.74 -14.30
C ASN A 11 -0.72 -32.64 -14.56
N LYS A 12 -1.85 -32.68 -13.84
CA LYS A 12 -2.87 -31.63 -13.92
C LYS A 12 -2.34 -30.31 -13.36
N TRP A 13 -1.68 -30.34 -12.20
CA TRP A 13 -1.09 -29.14 -11.58
C TRP A 13 0.00 -28.51 -12.44
N LYS A 14 0.91 -29.32 -12.99
CA LYS A 14 1.94 -28.82 -13.92
C LYS A 14 1.32 -28.11 -15.12
N LYS A 15 0.32 -28.73 -15.76
CA LYS A 15 -0.38 -28.12 -16.90
C LYS A 15 -1.06 -26.80 -16.54
N THR A 16 -1.70 -26.74 -15.36
CA THR A 16 -2.33 -25.49 -14.88
C THR A 16 -1.29 -24.41 -14.60
N SER A 17 -0.16 -24.77 -13.99
CA SER A 17 0.96 -23.85 -13.73
C SER A 17 1.52 -23.25 -15.04
N CYS A 18 1.84 -24.09 -16.03
CA CYS A 18 2.34 -23.61 -17.32
C CYS A 18 1.35 -22.68 -18.05
N ASN A 19 0.04 -22.98 -17.97
CA ASN A 19 -0.98 -22.11 -18.54
C ASN A 19 -1.01 -20.73 -17.85
N ALA A 20 -0.87 -20.70 -16.53
CA ALA A 20 -0.82 -19.46 -15.76
C ALA A 20 0.46 -18.65 -16.07
N VAL A 21 1.62 -19.30 -16.17
CA VAL A 21 2.87 -18.67 -16.64
C VAL A 21 2.67 -18.03 -18.02
N SER A 22 2.13 -18.79 -18.99
CA SER A 22 1.88 -18.27 -20.34
C SER A 22 0.96 -17.06 -20.33
N PHE A 23 -0.07 -17.07 -19.48
CA PHE A 23 -1.01 -15.96 -19.35
C PHE A 23 -0.35 -14.73 -18.72
N ILE A 24 0.43 -14.90 -17.64
CA ILE A 24 1.14 -13.78 -17.00
C ILE A 24 2.15 -13.19 -17.98
N SER A 25 2.99 -14.03 -18.59
CA SER A 25 4.03 -13.63 -19.54
C SER A 25 3.48 -12.88 -20.76
N SER A 26 2.29 -13.23 -21.26
CA SER A 26 1.68 -12.52 -22.39
C SER A 26 1.11 -11.14 -22.03
N ASN A 27 1.00 -10.81 -20.74
CA ASN A 27 0.37 -9.58 -20.25
C ASN A 27 1.35 -8.64 -19.54
N ILE A 28 2.64 -8.97 -19.48
CA ILE A 28 3.69 -8.11 -18.91
C ILE A 28 4.56 -7.48 -20.00
N ASP A 29 5.19 -6.36 -19.68
CA ASP A 29 6.10 -5.66 -20.59
C ASP A 29 7.33 -6.54 -20.92
N PRO A 30 7.87 -6.51 -22.15
CA PRO A 30 9.04 -7.28 -22.54
C PRO A 30 10.28 -7.06 -21.66
N SER A 31 10.46 -5.86 -21.11
CA SER A 31 11.56 -5.57 -20.18
C SER A 31 11.41 -6.32 -18.85
N VAL A 32 10.19 -6.39 -18.31
CA VAL A 32 9.86 -7.16 -17.10
C VAL A 32 10.02 -8.65 -17.38
N PHE A 33 9.54 -9.13 -18.54
CA PHE A 33 9.64 -10.53 -18.95
C PHE A 33 11.08 -11.06 -18.90
N ILE A 34 12.04 -10.31 -19.47
CA ILE A 34 13.46 -10.71 -19.52
C ILE A 34 14.07 -10.86 -18.12
N GLU A 35 13.60 -10.09 -17.14
CA GLU A 35 14.16 -10.08 -15.78
C GLU A 35 13.52 -11.14 -14.87
N VAL A 36 12.23 -11.40 -15.05
CA VAL A 36 11.47 -12.27 -14.14
C VAL A 36 11.33 -13.70 -14.65
N VAL A 37 11.36 -13.96 -15.96
CA VAL A 37 11.18 -15.30 -16.54
C VAL A 37 12.52 -15.99 -16.78
N ASP A 38 12.71 -17.14 -16.13
CA ASP A 38 13.86 -18.02 -16.21
C ASP A 38 13.43 -19.50 -16.11
N ASP A 39 14.40 -20.42 -16.14
CA ASP A 39 14.14 -21.87 -16.12
C ASP A 39 13.37 -22.33 -14.86
N GLU A 40 13.44 -21.58 -13.75
CA GLU A 40 12.77 -21.91 -12.48
C GLU A 40 11.32 -21.37 -12.47
N THR A 41 11.13 -20.13 -12.89
CA THR A 41 9.82 -19.45 -12.91
C THR A 41 8.93 -19.86 -14.09
N MET A 42 9.49 -20.43 -15.15
CA MET A 42 8.71 -20.89 -16.31
C MET A 42 7.83 -22.11 -16.01
N GLU A 43 8.16 -22.87 -14.96
CA GLU A 43 7.39 -24.04 -14.53
C GLU A 43 6.46 -23.77 -13.33
N ASP A 44 6.68 -22.66 -12.63
CA ASP A 44 5.95 -22.30 -11.41
C ASP A 44 5.37 -20.87 -11.49
N ALA A 45 4.06 -20.81 -11.71
CA ALA A 45 3.33 -19.55 -11.78
C ALA A 45 3.32 -18.77 -10.44
N HIS A 46 3.41 -19.46 -9.30
CA HIS A 46 3.50 -18.78 -8.01
C HIS A 46 4.87 -18.13 -7.85
N LEU A 47 5.94 -18.85 -8.19
CA LEU A 47 7.30 -18.31 -8.13
C LEU A 47 7.46 -17.11 -9.08
N LEU A 48 6.90 -17.20 -10.29
CA LEU A 48 6.87 -16.09 -11.24
C LEU A 48 6.14 -14.87 -10.65
N TRP A 49 4.96 -15.09 -10.06
CA TRP A 49 4.17 -14.03 -9.45
C TRP A 49 4.88 -13.38 -8.26
N ASP A 50 5.55 -14.19 -7.43
CA ASP A 50 6.31 -13.70 -6.28
C ASP A 50 7.52 -12.87 -6.72
N LYS A 51 8.23 -13.29 -7.77
CA LYS A 51 9.38 -12.54 -8.31
C LYS A 51 8.96 -11.23 -8.97
N ILE A 52 7.85 -11.23 -9.70
CA ILE A 52 7.21 -9.98 -10.19
C ILE A 52 6.85 -9.09 -9.00
N ASN A 53 6.26 -9.67 -7.95
CA ASN A 53 5.88 -8.91 -6.75
C ASN A 53 7.05 -8.30 -6.00
N GLU A 54 8.15 -9.04 -5.88
CA GLU A 54 9.36 -8.59 -5.21
C GLU A 54 10.04 -7.45 -5.96
N GLN A 55 10.16 -7.57 -7.29
CA GLN A 55 10.84 -6.57 -8.10
C GLN A 55 9.97 -5.34 -8.37
N TYR A 56 8.66 -5.50 -8.53
CA TYR A 56 7.82 -4.46 -9.12
C TYR A 56 6.63 -4.02 -8.26
N THR A 57 6.12 -4.85 -7.35
CA THR A 57 4.79 -4.58 -6.75
C THR A 57 4.85 -3.88 -5.39
N SER A 58 6.00 -3.72 -4.74
CA SER A 58 6.14 -2.74 -3.66
C SER A 58 7.61 -2.63 -3.25
N LYS A 59 8.14 -1.41 -3.09
CA LYS A 59 9.35 -1.00 -2.32
C LYS A 59 10.38 -0.15 -3.06
N THR A 60 10.31 0.06 -4.38
CA THR A 60 11.28 1.01 -4.96
C THR A 60 11.00 2.39 -4.35
N LEU A 61 12.06 3.04 -3.86
CA LEU A 61 11.97 4.38 -3.25
C LEU A 61 11.25 5.38 -4.18
N ARG A 62 11.40 5.17 -5.49
CA ARG A 62 10.71 5.94 -6.53
C ARG A 62 9.20 5.76 -6.50
N THR A 63 8.69 4.53 -6.49
CA THR A 63 7.25 4.27 -6.45
C THR A 63 6.64 4.77 -5.15
N CYS A 64 7.30 4.53 -4.02
CA CYS A 64 6.89 5.07 -2.72
C CYS A 64 6.85 6.60 -2.74
N GLY A 65 7.91 7.23 -3.25
CA GLY A 65 7.99 8.69 -3.40
C GLY A 65 6.86 9.24 -4.26
N HIS A 66 6.56 8.62 -5.40
CA HIS A 66 5.50 9.07 -6.28
C HIS A 66 4.11 9.00 -5.63
N VAL A 67 3.80 7.89 -4.95
CA VAL A 67 2.53 7.72 -4.22
C VAL A 67 2.40 8.76 -3.10
N VAL A 68 3.45 8.95 -2.30
CA VAL A 68 3.44 9.95 -1.21
C VAL A 68 3.32 11.37 -1.76
N MET A 69 4.02 11.73 -2.83
CA MET A 69 3.95 13.06 -3.41
C MET A 69 2.57 13.37 -3.98
N ASN A 70 1.92 12.41 -4.64
CA ASN A 70 0.55 12.56 -5.12
C ASN A 70 -0.45 12.76 -3.98
N TRP A 71 -0.27 12.01 -2.88
CA TRP A 71 -1.09 12.17 -1.68
C TRP A 71 -0.91 13.55 -1.03
N VAL A 72 0.34 13.99 -0.87
CA VAL A 72 0.67 15.32 -0.31
C VAL A 72 0.12 16.44 -1.18
N ALA A 73 0.06 16.27 -2.50
CA ALA A 73 -0.47 17.27 -3.43
C ALA A 73 -2.00 17.46 -3.37
N ILE A 74 -2.75 16.56 -2.71
CA ILE A 74 -4.20 16.70 -2.57
C ILE A 74 -4.52 17.95 -1.73
N ALA A 75 -5.13 18.95 -2.34
CA ALA A 75 -5.57 20.17 -1.69
C ALA A 75 -7.09 20.22 -1.54
N TYR A 76 -7.56 20.83 -0.46
CA TYR A 76 -8.97 21.12 -0.27
C TYR A 76 -9.38 22.34 -1.11
N ASN A 77 -10.41 22.19 -1.93
CA ASN A 77 -10.90 23.20 -2.88
C ASN A 77 -12.33 23.66 -2.56
N ALA A 78 -12.70 23.69 -1.27
CA ALA A 78 -14.06 23.97 -0.78
C ALA A 78 -15.13 22.89 -1.12
N ASN A 79 -14.75 21.76 -1.73
CA ASN A 79 -15.62 20.60 -1.92
C ASN A 79 -15.20 19.44 -1.00
N LEU A 80 -15.93 19.23 0.09
CA LEU A 80 -15.57 18.23 1.10
C LEU A 80 -15.74 16.79 0.60
N GLU A 81 -16.81 16.52 -0.14
CA GLU A 81 -17.08 15.17 -0.65
C GLU A 81 -15.99 14.73 -1.63
N GLU A 82 -15.63 15.60 -2.57
CA GLU A 82 -14.58 15.34 -3.54
C GLU A 82 -13.21 15.17 -2.85
N PHE A 83 -12.93 16.00 -1.86
CA PHE A 83 -11.70 15.90 -1.07
C PHE A 83 -11.61 14.55 -0.34
N ILE A 84 -12.65 14.16 0.42
CA ILE A 84 -12.68 12.88 1.15
C ILE A 84 -12.49 11.72 0.18
N LYS A 85 -13.20 11.73 -0.95
CA LYS A 85 -13.09 10.66 -1.96
C LYS A 85 -11.66 10.53 -2.50
N LYS A 86 -11.05 11.63 -2.91
CA LYS A 86 -9.66 11.66 -3.42
C LYS A 86 -8.67 11.23 -2.35
N PHE A 87 -8.84 11.71 -1.12
CA PHE A 87 -7.94 11.43 0.00
C PHE A 87 -8.01 9.96 0.42
N CYS A 88 -9.22 9.40 0.59
CA CYS A 88 -9.41 7.98 0.89
C CYS A 88 -8.84 7.07 -0.19
N HIS A 89 -9.04 7.41 -1.47
CA HIS A 89 -8.45 6.64 -2.58
C HIS A 89 -6.93 6.62 -2.50
N SER A 90 -6.31 7.78 -2.26
CA SER A 90 -4.86 7.89 -2.15
C SER A 90 -4.28 7.20 -0.89
N LEU A 91 -5.06 7.06 0.19
CA LEU A 91 -4.65 6.23 1.34
C LEU A 91 -4.59 4.74 1.02
N VAL A 92 -5.45 4.25 0.11
CA VAL A 92 -5.35 2.88 -0.40
C VAL A 92 -4.03 2.71 -1.17
N ASP A 93 -3.67 3.67 -2.02
CA ASP A 93 -2.40 3.63 -2.76
C ASP A 93 -1.17 3.62 -1.82
N ILE A 94 -1.22 4.40 -0.74
CA ILE A 94 -0.19 4.41 0.33
C ILE A 94 -0.08 3.05 1.01
N ALA A 95 -1.21 2.40 1.29
CA ALA A 95 -1.22 1.07 1.89
C ALA A 95 -0.66 0.01 0.93
N LEU A 96 -0.91 0.14 -0.38
CA LEU A 96 -0.37 -0.75 -1.42
C LEU A 96 1.16 -0.70 -1.50
N VAL A 97 1.78 0.46 -1.24
CA VAL A 97 3.25 0.58 -1.14
C VAL A 97 3.79 0.27 0.27
N ASN A 98 2.97 -0.33 1.13
CA ASN A 98 3.30 -0.76 2.49
C ASN A 98 3.80 0.37 3.42
N ILE A 99 3.33 1.60 3.19
CA ILE A 99 3.58 2.73 4.08
C ILE A 99 2.48 2.75 5.15
N LYS A 100 2.89 2.71 6.42
CA LYS A 100 1.98 2.81 7.56
C LYS A 100 2.05 4.20 8.15
N ILE A 101 0.94 4.93 8.10
CA ILE A 101 0.82 6.25 8.72
C ILE A 101 0.11 6.07 10.06
N PRO A 102 0.68 6.55 11.18
CA PRO A 102 0.00 6.53 12.47
C PRO A 102 -1.33 7.31 12.40
N PRO A 103 -2.43 6.80 12.98
CA PRO A 103 -3.75 7.44 12.92
C PRO A 103 -3.75 8.90 13.43
N ASP A 104 -2.95 9.20 14.45
CA ASP A 104 -2.87 10.55 15.01
C ASP A 104 -2.21 11.52 14.03
N VAL A 105 -1.11 11.10 13.39
CA VAL A 105 -0.42 11.87 12.34
C VAL A 105 -1.36 12.11 11.16
N LEU A 106 -2.10 11.07 10.74
CA LEU A 106 -3.08 11.18 9.67
C LEU A 106 -4.16 12.21 9.99
N SER A 107 -4.66 12.22 11.22
CA SER A 107 -5.67 13.17 11.70
C SER A 107 -5.19 14.62 11.60
N TYR A 108 -3.97 14.91 12.09
CA TYR A 108 -3.38 16.24 11.97
C TYR A 108 -3.12 16.66 10.53
N MET A 109 -2.73 15.73 9.65
CA MET A 109 -2.53 16.03 8.22
C MET A 109 -3.84 16.34 7.49
N ILE A 110 -4.93 15.64 7.81
CA ILE A 110 -6.26 15.94 7.27
C ILE A 110 -6.71 17.32 7.74
N LEU A 111 -6.60 17.60 9.03
CA LEU A 111 -6.92 18.91 9.60
C LEU A 111 -6.11 20.01 8.93
N GLY A 112 -4.81 19.81 8.75
CA GLY A 112 -3.94 20.76 8.07
C GLY A 112 -4.26 21.02 6.60
N LYS A 113 -4.94 20.08 5.92
CA LYS A 113 -5.40 20.26 4.55
C LYS A 113 -6.76 20.95 4.47
N LEU A 114 -7.64 20.70 5.45
CA LEU A 114 -8.95 21.34 5.54
C LEU A 114 -8.85 22.78 6.04
N CYS A 115 -7.94 23.01 6.98
CA CYS A 115 -7.63 24.31 7.56
C CYS A 115 -6.51 24.90 6.72
N ASN A 116 -6.79 25.93 5.90
CA ASN A 116 -5.76 26.67 5.17
C ASN A 116 -4.52 26.87 6.08
N HIS A 117 -3.30 26.71 5.55
CA HIS A 117 -2.05 26.64 6.33
C HIS A 117 -1.94 27.67 7.48
N THR A 118 -2.51 28.87 7.33
CA THR A 118 -2.56 29.92 8.35
C THR A 118 -3.46 29.58 9.56
N SER A 119 -4.60 28.91 9.38
CA SER A 119 -5.50 28.51 10.49
C SER A 119 -5.09 27.19 11.15
N MET A 120 -4.22 26.40 10.52
CA MET A 120 -3.71 25.15 11.08
C MET A 120 -2.87 25.39 12.35
N TYR A 121 -1.98 26.40 12.36
CA TYR A 121 -1.20 26.74 13.55
C TYR A 121 -2.10 27.12 14.73
N HIS A 122 -3.12 27.95 14.46
CA HIS A 122 -4.08 28.36 15.48
C HIS A 122 -4.94 27.19 16.01
N LEU A 123 -5.32 26.25 15.14
CA LEU A 123 -6.11 25.09 15.56
C LEU A 123 -5.26 24.04 16.27
N ALA A 124 -4.06 23.74 15.77
CA ALA A 124 -3.12 22.84 16.42
C ALA A 124 -2.71 23.34 17.81
N ASP A 125 -2.42 24.64 17.94
CA ASP A 125 -2.19 25.27 19.24
C ASP A 125 -3.44 25.18 20.12
N SER A 126 -4.64 25.44 19.58
CA SER A 126 -5.88 25.35 20.39
C SER A 126 -6.18 23.93 20.85
N VAL A 127 -5.89 22.91 20.04
CA VAL A 127 -6.16 21.50 20.36
C VAL A 127 -5.10 20.97 21.33
N ALA A 128 -3.81 21.23 21.06
CA ALA A 128 -2.71 20.85 21.96
C ALA A 128 -2.78 21.58 23.31
N MET A 129 -3.32 22.80 23.34
CA MET A 129 -3.51 23.60 24.56
C MET A 129 -4.92 23.47 25.16
N SER A 130 -5.82 22.71 24.52
CA SER A 130 -7.13 22.43 25.13
C SER A 130 -6.93 21.43 26.26
N THR A 131 -7.00 21.92 27.49
CA THR A 131 -6.85 21.17 28.74
C THR A 131 -7.98 20.17 29.03
N LYS A 132 -8.73 19.73 28.00
CA LYS A 132 -9.88 18.84 28.18
C LYS A 132 -9.52 17.36 28.33
N GLU A 133 -8.24 16.99 28.29
CA GLU A 133 -7.77 15.62 28.52
C GLU A 133 -6.73 15.49 29.65
N THR A 134 -6.79 16.33 30.67
CA THR A 134 -6.01 16.13 31.91
C THR A 134 -6.90 15.99 33.15
N GLU A 135 -7.96 15.20 33.04
CA GLU A 135 -8.61 14.57 34.21
C GLU A 135 -8.37 13.06 34.20
N ASN A 136 -7.09 12.67 34.16
CA ASN A 136 -6.61 11.46 34.83
C ASN A 136 -5.12 11.63 35.10
N PRO A 137 -4.69 11.79 36.36
CA PRO A 137 -3.27 11.84 36.66
C PRO A 137 -2.60 10.53 36.22
N PRO A 138 -1.33 10.56 35.77
CA PRO A 138 -0.62 9.34 35.44
C PRO A 138 -0.61 8.45 36.69
N ASN A 139 -1.13 7.23 36.56
CA ASN A 139 -0.90 6.17 37.53
C ASN A 139 0.62 6.05 37.72
N THR A 140 1.13 6.65 38.79
CA THR A 140 2.47 6.42 39.27
C THR A 140 2.57 4.93 39.57
N LEU A 141 3.45 4.24 38.85
CA LEU A 141 3.92 2.91 39.20
C LEU A 141 4.56 2.99 40.59
N ASN A 142 3.86 2.44 41.58
CA ASN A 142 4.44 1.89 42.81
C ASN A 142 4.18 0.38 42.80
#